data_AF-A0A847G0R9-F1
#
_entry.id   AF-A0A847G0R9-F1
#
_cell.length_a   1.000
_cell.length_b   1.000
_cell.length_c   1.000
_cell.angle_alpha   90.00
_cell.angle_beta   90.00
_cell.angle_gamma   90.00
#
_symmetry.space_group_name_H-M   'P 1'
#
loop_
_entity.id
_entity.type
_entity.pdbx_description
1 polymer ?
#
loop_
_entity_poly.entity_id
_entity_poly.type
_entity_poly.pdbx_seq_one_letter_code
_entity_poly.pdbx_strand_id
1 'polypeptide(L)'
;SQQLYLGEDLPVMLLLIAFCVLLLVVGFIRNGSSFQGYDRLLKESGRIASDFILQHDAPLVLINMGLCGLISIAYVIISQGVFNGPVLGGFFTIIGFAAFGKHPRNIIPVLAGILIANHFGVHQISSTGAILSGLFGTCLAPIAGYYGWALGLVAGVFHAAMVNNVGFLHGGLNLYNNGFSGGFVAAVLAPIFDLLTHRLPNDPK
;
A
#
# COMPACT_ATOMS: atom_id res chain seq x y z
N SER A 1 5.05 -24.83 -19.42
CA SER A 1 4.81 -24.21 -18.09
C SER A 1 4.27 -22.77 -18.17
N GLN A 2 4.25 -22.09 -19.33
CA GLN A 2 3.71 -20.72 -19.47
C GLN A 2 2.19 -20.63 -19.74
N GLN A 3 1.52 -21.73 -20.09
CA GLN A 3 0.07 -21.72 -20.40
C GLN A 3 -0.85 -21.73 -19.17
N LEU A 4 -0.34 -21.92 -17.95
CA LEU A 4 -1.18 -21.98 -16.74
C LEU A 4 -1.65 -20.59 -16.23
N TYR A 5 -1.11 -19.50 -16.77
CA TYR A 5 -1.42 -18.12 -16.36
C TYR A 5 -2.17 -17.32 -17.43
N LEU A 6 -2.57 -17.95 -18.54
CA LEU A 6 -3.38 -17.36 -19.62
C LEU A 6 -4.87 -17.69 -19.48
N GLY A 7 -5.30 -18.13 -18.30
CA GLY A 7 -6.72 -18.22 -17.95
C GLY A 7 -7.19 -16.87 -17.46
N GLU A 8 -8.33 -16.40 -17.99
CA GLU A 8 -8.89 -15.06 -17.79
C GLU A 8 -8.83 -14.61 -16.32
N ASP A 9 -7.82 -13.83 -15.94
CA ASP A 9 -7.80 -13.09 -14.67
C ASP A 9 -8.64 -11.81 -14.77
N LEU A 10 -9.13 -11.51 -15.98
CA LEU A 10 -10.09 -10.46 -16.28
C LEU A 10 -11.37 -10.56 -15.42
N PRO A 11 -12.10 -11.70 -15.34
CA PRO A 11 -13.19 -11.89 -14.38
C PRO A 11 -12.83 -11.51 -12.93
N VAL A 12 -11.65 -11.91 -12.47
CA VAL A 12 -11.18 -11.59 -11.11
C VAL A 12 -10.93 -10.10 -10.97
N MET A 13 -10.19 -9.49 -11.91
CA MET A 13 -9.95 -8.07 -11.94
C MET A 13 -11.26 -7.26 -11.96
N LEU A 14 -12.21 -7.65 -12.80
CA LEU A 14 -13.54 -7.01 -12.89
C LEU A 14 -14.32 -7.15 -11.58
N LEU A 15 -14.25 -8.30 -10.92
CA LEU A 15 -14.85 -8.50 -9.61
C LEU A 15 -14.24 -7.57 -8.55
N LEU A 16 -12.90 -7.42 -8.54
CA LEU A 16 -12.21 -6.52 -7.62
C LEU A 16 -12.58 -5.05 -7.89
N ILE A 17 -12.64 -4.65 -9.17
CA ILE A 17 -13.08 -3.31 -9.57
C ILE A 17 -14.52 -3.08 -9.10
N ALA A 18 -15.43 -4.03 -9.37
CA ALA A 18 -16.82 -3.94 -8.94
C ALA A 18 -16.94 -3.83 -7.42
N PHE A 19 -16.14 -4.59 -6.66
CA PHE A 19 -16.08 -4.50 -5.21
C PHE A 19 -15.61 -3.12 -4.74
N CYS A 20 -14.53 -2.58 -5.30
CA CYS A 20 -14.05 -1.24 -4.95
C CYS A 20 -15.06 -0.14 -5.30
N VAL A 21 -15.68 -0.23 -6.48
CA VAL A 21 -16.73 0.70 -6.92
C VAL A 21 -17.94 0.61 -5.99
N LEU A 22 -18.34 -0.59 -5.58
CA LEU A 22 -19.44 -0.78 -4.62
C LEU A 22 -19.14 -0.05 -3.29
N LEU A 23 -17.94 -0.23 -2.72
CA LEU A 23 -17.53 0.47 -1.49
C LEU A 23 -17.58 1.99 -1.66
N LEU A 24 -17.04 2.49 -2.79
CA LEU A 24 -17.00 3.91 -3.10
C LEU A 24 -18.42 4.50 -3.25
N VAL A 25 -19.29 3.84 -4.02
CA VAL A 25 -20.68 4.29 -4.26
C VAL A 25 -21.50 4.24 -2.98
N VAL A 26 -21.41 3.14 -2.20
CA VAL A 26 -22.12 3.03 -0.92
C VAL A 26 -21.63 4.10 0.05
N GLY A 27 -20.32 4.32 0.16
CA GLY A 27 -19.75 5.38 0.98
C GLY A 27 -20.20 6.77 0.52
N PHE A 28 -20.19 7.05 -0.78
CA PHE A 28 -20.63 8.32 -1.36
C PHE A 28 -22.11 8.62 -1.08
N ILE A 29 -23.00 7.65 -1.34
CA ILE A 29 -24.45 7.81 -1.08
C ILE A 29 -24.70 8.04 0.42
N ARG A 30 -24.03 7.27 1.29
CA ARG A 30 -24.18 7.42 2.74
C ARG A 30 -23.56 8.71 3.29
N ASN A 31 -22.65 9.35 2.55
CA ASN A 31 -22.10 10.67 2.87
C ASN A 31 -22.93 11.82 2.25
N GLY A 32 -24.20 11.59 1.91
CA GLY A 32 -25.06 12.61 1.30
C GLY A 32 -24.68 12.94 -0.13
N SER A 33 -24.16 11.97 -0.89
CA SER A 33 -23.66 12.16 -2.26
C SER A 33 -22.58 13.24 -2.36
N SER A 34 -21.67 13.25 -1.39
CA SER A 34 -20.58 14.23 -1.29
C SER A 34 -19.29 13.57 -0.83
N PHE A 35 -18.16 14.23 -1.11
CA PHE A 35 -16.84 13.89 -0.55
C PHE A 35 -16.44 14.85 0.59
N GLN A 36 -17.40 15.64 1.11
CA GLN A 36 -17.15 16.60 2.17
C GLN A 36 -16.54 15.90 3.39
N GLY A 37 -15.44 16.46 3.91
CA GLY A 37 -14.70 15.92 5.04
C GLY A 37 -13.65 14.87 4.71
N TYR A 38 -13.59 14.37 3.46
CA TYR A 38 -12.58 13.39 3.04
C TYR A 38 -11.15 13.95 3.11
N ASP A 39 -10.98 15.26 2.95
CA ASP A 39 -9.68 15.93 3.06
C ASP A 39 -9.07 15.80 4.46
N ARG A 40 -9.89 15.69 5.51
CA ARG A 40 -9.44 15.46 6.89
C ARG A 40 -8.77 14.08 7.02
N LEU A 41 -9.43 13.04 6.50
CA LEU A 41 -8.88 11.69 6.45
C LEU A 41 -7.57 11.65 5.65
N LEU A 42 -7.50 12.39 4.54
CA LEU A 42 -6.29 12.48 3.71
C LEU A 42 -5.11 13.23 4.37
N LYS A 43 -5.33 13.96 5.46
CA LYS A 43 -4.27 14.68 6.20
C LYS A 43 -3.66 13.83 7.32
N GLU A 44 -4.32 12.73 7.68
CA GLU A 44 -3.85 11.82 8.71
C GLU A 44 -2.45 11.27 8.40
N SER A 45 -1.71 10.98 9.45
CA SER A 45 -0.37 10.40 9.31
C SER A 45 -0.40 8.88 9.14
N GLY A 46 -1.35 8.21 9.81
CA GLY A 46 -1.36 6.75 9.97
C GLY A 46 -0.25 6.20 10.89
N ARG A 47 0.50 7.04 11.63
CA ARG A 47 1.64 6.62 12.49
C ARG A 47 1.20 5.87 13.75
N ILE A 48 0.08 6.28 14.35
CA ILE A 48 -0.59 5.54 15.43
C ILE A 48 -1.59 4.61 14.77
N ALA A 49 -1.94 3.48 15.40
CA ALA A 49 -3.05 2.62 14.97
C ALA A 49 -4.36 3.44 15.00
N SER A 50 -4.55 4.25 13.96
CA SER A 50 -5.63 5.20 13.79
C SER A 50 -6.79 4.41 13.23
N ASP A 51 -7.63 3.93 14.13
CA ASP A 51 -8.90 3.32 13.76
C ASP A 51 -9.76 4.40 13.09
N PHE A 52 -9.71 4.46 11.76
CA PHE A 52 -10.47 5.46 11.01
C PHE A 52 -11.97 5.23 11.15
N ILE A 53 -12.42 4.01 11.49
CA ILE A 53 -13.84 3.73 11.74
C ILE A 53 -14.30 4.44 13.01
N LEU A 54 -13.44 4.52 14.03
CA LEU A 54 -13.72 5.25 15.27
C LEU A 54 -13.46 6.76 15.14
N GLN A 55 -12.46 7.16 14.35
CA GLN A 55 -12.00 8.55 14.26
C GLN A 55 -12.70 9.37 13.15
N HIS A 56 -13.26 8.69 12.15
CA HIS A 56 -13.91 9.33 11.00
C HIS A 56 -15.27 8.70 10.71
N ASP A 57 -16.07 9.42 9.94
CA ASP A 57 -17.37 8.94 9.50
C ASP A 57 -17.22 7.66 8.68
N ALA A 58 -17.90 6.59 9.08
CA ALA A 58 -17.87 5.30 8.38
C ALA A 58 -18.08 5.39 6.84
N PRO A 59 -18.94 6.28 6.31
CA PRO A 59 -19.05 6.52 4.87
C PRO A 59 -17.74 6.98 4.20
N LEU A 60 -16.97 7.87 4.85
CA LEU A 60 -15.68 8.35 4.35
C LEU A 60 -14.62 7.24 4.36
N VAL A 61 -14.68 6.35 5.35
CA VAL A 61 -13.80 5.18 5.42
C VAL A 61 -14.11 4.21 4.26
N LEU A 62 -15.37 3.96 3.95
CA LEU A 62 -15.77 3.13 2.80
C LEU A 62 -15.28 3.71 1.47
N ILE A 63 -15.42 5.04 1.28
CA ILE A 63 -14.84 5.74 0.14
C ILE A 63 -13.33 5.51 0.07
N ASN A 64 -12.63 5.68 1.20
CA ASN A 64 -11.19 5.51 1.28
C ASN A 64 -10.74 4.10 0.91
N MET A 65 -11.43 3.08 1.42
CA MET A 65 -11.18 1.67 1.13
C MET A 65 -11.35 1.37 -0.37
N GLY A 66 -12.43 1.87 -0.97
CA GLY A 66 -12.66 1.75 -2.42
C GLY A 66 -11.54 2.40 -3.24
N LEU A 67 -11.14 3.63 -2.91
CA LEU A 67 -10.07 4.35 -3.60
C LEU A 67 -8.70 3.66 -3.46
N CYS A 68 -8.35 3.20 -2.25
CA CYS A 68 -7.09 2.47 -2.03
C CYS A 68 -7.07 1.14 -2.79
N GLY A 69 -8.21 0.44 -2.87
CA GLY A 69 -8.36 -0.76 -3.68
C GLY A 69 -8.17 -0.49 -5.17
N LEU A 70 -8.79 0.57 -5.71
CA LEU A 70 -8.58 0.98 -7.11
C LEU A 70 -7.13 1.34 -7.41
N ILE A 71 -6.45 2.02 -6.50
CA ILE A 71 -5.00 2.32 -6.62
C ILE A 71 -4.18 1.02 -6.63
N SER A 72 -4.56 0.04 -5.82
CA SER A 72 -3.90 -1.27 -5.77
C SER A 72 -4.07 -2.03 -7.09
N ILE A 73 -5.27 -2.01 -7.66
CA ILE A 73 -5.56 -2.60 -8.99
C ILE A 73 -4.75 -1.88 -10.07
N ALA A 74 -4.74 -0.55 -10.06
CA ALA A 74 -3.95 0.25 -10.99
C ALA A 74 -2.46 -0.07 -10.91
N TYR A 75 -1.92 -0.24 -9.71
CA TYR A 75 -0.53 -0.64 -9.50
C TYR A 75 -0.21 -2.01 -10.13
N VAL A 76 -1.09 -3.01 -9.97
CA VAL A 76 -0.91 -4.34 -10.60
C VAL A 76 -0.92 -4.23 -12.13
N ILE A 77 -1.86 -3.45 -12.69
CA ILE A 77 -1.98 -3.23 -14.15
C ILE A 77 -0.74 -2.50 -14.70
N ILE A 78 -0.28 -1.43 -14.04
CA ILE A 78 0.93 -0.69 -14.43
C ILE A 78 2.16 -1.61 -14.39
N SER A 79 2.21 -2.53 -13.43
CA SER A 79 3.27 -3.53 -13.32
C SER A 79 3.17 -4.64 -14.36
N GLN A 80 2.11 -4.68 -15.19
CA GLN A 80 1.80 -5.76 -16.13
C GLN A 80 1.67 -7.12 -15.42
N GLY A 81 1.10 -7.09 -14.21
CA GLY A 81 0.91 -8.25 -13.35
C GLY A 81 -0.35 -9.04 -13.65
N VAL A 82 -0.43 -10.23 -13.05
CA VAL A 82 -1.60 -11.12 -13.12
C VAL A 82 -2.32 -11.16 -11.78
N PHE A 83 -3.65 -11.10 -11.78
CA PHE A 83 -4.46 -11.22 -10.56
C PHE A 83 -4.59 -12.67 -10.08
N ASN A 84 -3.59 -13.13 -9.32
CA ASN A 84 -3.55 -14.46 -8.71
C ASN A 84 -3.81 -14.43 -7.19
N GLY A 85 -3.88 -15.60 -6.56
CA GLY A 85 -4.16 -15.77 -5.12
C GLY A 85 -3.32 -14.87 -4.20
N PRO A 86 -1.98 -14.86 -4.32
CA PRO A 86 -1.15 -13.96 -3.53
C PRO A 86 -1.47 -12.47 -3.75
N VAL A 87 -1.66 -12.04 -5.01
CA VAL A 87 -2.01 -10.64 -5.35
C VAL A 87 -3.34 -10.25 -4.71
N LEU A 88 -4.33 -11.16 -4.72
CA LEU A 88 -5.61 -10.97 -4.02
C LEU A 88 -5.40 -10.77 -2.51
N GLY A 89 -4.54 -11.57 -1.88
CA GLY A 89 -4.19 -11.41 -0.47
C GLY A 89 -3.57 -10.04 -0.16
N GLY A 90 -2.63 -9.59 -1.00
CA GLY A 90 -2.05 -8.24 -0.90
C GLY A 90 -3.08 -7.13 -1.09
N PHE A 91 -3.97 -7.28 -2.07
CA PHE A 91 -5.06 -6.34 -2.34
C PHE A 91 -6.02 -6.20 -1.14
N PHE A 92 -6.53 -7.30 -0.60
CA PHE A 92 -7.43 -7.24 0.56
C PHE A 92 -6.74 -6.74 1.82
N THR A 93 -5.42 -6.95 1.94
CA THR A 93 -4.61 -6.35 3.00
C THR A 93 -4.60 -4.82 2.90
N ILE A 94 -4.44 -4.25 1.71
CA ILE A 94 -4.53 -2.80 1.53
C ILE A 94 -5.93 -2.29 1.88
N ILE A 95 -6.98 -2.97 1.42
CA ILE A 95 -8.36 -2.57 1.72
C ILE A 95 -8.62 -2.60 3.23
N GLY A 96 -8.21 -3.66 3.92
CA GLY A 96 -8.34 -3.75 5.38
C GLY A 96 -7.62 -2.60 6.09
N PHE A 97 -6.34 -2.37 5.75
CA PHE A 97 -5.56 -1.29 6.37
C PHE A 97 -5.95 0.12 5.90
N ALA A 98 -6.73 0.27 4.83
CA ALA A 98 -7.34 1.56 4.46
C ALA A 98 -8.43 2.00 5.46
N ALA A 99 -8.93 1.09 6.30
CA ALA A 99 -9.73 1.44 7.47
C ALA A 99 -8.87 1.77 8.72
N PHE A 100 -7.56 1.57 8.66
CA PHE A 100 -6.63 1.71 9.78
C PHE A 100 -5.38 2.52 9.40
N GLY A 101 -5.57 3.76 8.92
CA GLY A 101 -4.45 4.69 8.74
C GLY A 101 -3.84 4.77 7.34
N LYS A 102 -4.25 3.93 6.37
CA LYS A 102 -3.82 4.09 4.97
C LYS A 102 -4.82 4.92 4.18
N HIS A 103 -4.33 5.77 3.29
CA HIS A 103 -5.14 6.55 2.36
C HIS A 103 -4.33 6.87 1.09
N PRO A 104 -4.96 7.31 -0.02
CA PRO A 104 -4.28 7.54 -1.30
C PRO A 104 -2.98 8.36 -1.18
N ARG A 105 -3.00 9.47 -0.45
CA ARG A 105 -1.83 10.36 -0.30
C ARG A 105 -0.61 9.71 0.38
N ASN A 106 -0.80 8.69 1.22
CA ASN A 106 0.31 8.03 1.93
C ASN A 106 0.74 6.70 1.30
N ILE A 107 -0.14 6.00 0.58
CA ILE A 107 0.23 4.77 -0.14
C ILE A 107 0.91 5.05 -1.49
N ILE A 108 0.48 6.08 -2.23
CA ILE A 108 0.99 6.41 -3.58
C ILE A 108 2.52 6.64 -3.58
N PRO A 109 3.11 7.48 -2.73
CA PRO A 109 4.56 7.67 -2.73
C PRO A 109 5.33 6.37 -2.48
N VAL A 110 4.85 5.53 -1.56
CA VAL A 110 5.48 4.24 -1.25
C VAL A 110 5.43 3.31 -2.47
N LEU A 111 4.25 3.18 -3.08
CA LEU A 111 4.07 2.39 -4.31
C LEU A 111 4.95 2.92 -5.45
N ALA A 112 5.04 4.25 -5.62
CA ALA A 112 5.89 4.87 -6.63
C ALA A 112 7.37 4.55 -6.39
N GLY A 113 7.86 4.63 -5.15
CA GLY A 113 9.21 4.25 -4.79
C GLY A 113 9.52 2.79 -5.10
N ILE A 114 8.57 1.89 -4.82
CA ILE A 114 8.72 0.46 -5.13
C ILE A 114 8.72 0.21 -6.64
N LEU A 115 7.83 0.87 -7.41
CA LEU A 115 7.84 0.78 -8.87
C LEU A 115 9.18 1.22 -9.46
N ILE A 116 9.70 2.36 -9.00
CA ILE A 116 11.01 2.87 -9.44
C ILE A 116 12.09 1.83 -9.15
N ALA A 117 12.16 1.32 -7.92
CA ALA A 117 13.17 0.35 -7.54
C ALA A 117 13.05 -0.97 -8.32
N ASN A 118 11.84 -1.47 -8.55
CA ASN A 118 11.61 -2.66 -9.35
C ASN A 118 11.96 -2.44 -10.83
N HIS A 119 11.78 -1.23 -11.36
CA HIS A 119 12.16 -0.92 -12.73
C HIS A 119 13.67 -0.99 -12.99
N PHE A 120 14.47 -0.58 -12.00
CA PHE A 120 15.93 -0.70 -12.05
C PHE A 120 16.45 -2.01 -11.44
N GLY A 121 15.54 -2.85 -10.92
CA GLY A 121 15.87 -4.10 -10.25
C GLY A 121 16.21 -5.22 -11.23
N VAL A 122 16.74 -6.31 -10.69
CA VAL A 122 17.08 -7.52 -11.46
C VAL A 122 15.84 -8.35 -11.79
N HIS A 123 14.78 -8.23 -10.98
CA HIS A 123 13.54 -8.98 -11.14
C HIS A 123 12.56 -8.26 -12.07
N GLN A 124 11.80 -9.04 -12.85
CA GLN A 124 10.75 -8.49 -13.71
C GLN A 124 9.66 -7.81 -12.88
N ILE A 125 9.29 -6.59 -13.28
CA ILE A 125 8.25 -5.78 -12.63
C ILE A 125 6.89 -6.51 -12.61
N SER A 126 6.63 -7.32 -13.63
CA SER A 126 5.42 -8.14 -13.78
C SER A 126 5.40 -9.41 -12.92
N SER A 127 6.49 -9.73 -12.23
CA SER A 127 6.53 -10.90 -11.36
C SER A 127 5.63 -10.71 -10.14
N THR A 128 4.97 -11.79 -9.70
CA THR A 128 4.16 -11.79 -8.48
C THR A 128 4.95 -11.27 -7.28
N GLY A 129 6.25 -11.61 -7.17
CA GLY A 129 7.11 -11.13 -6.09
C GLY A 129 7.26 -9.60 -6.07
N ALA A 130 7.55 -8.99 -7.22
CA ALA A 130 7.66 -7.54 -7.35
C ALA A 130 6.33 -6.83 -7.04
N ILE A 131 5.21 -7.41 -7.46
CA ILE A 131 3.87 -6.89 -7.18
C ILE A 131 3.55 -6.97 -5.69
N LEU A 132 3.83 -8.11 -5.05
CA LEU A 132 3.63 -8.30 -3.61
C LEU A 132 4.50 -7.36 -2.78
N SER A 133 5.72 -7.07 -3.23
CA SER A 133 6.56 -6.02 -2.61
C SER A 133 5.84 -4.68 -2.62
N GLY A 134 5.19 -4.31 -3.72
CA GLY A 134 4.34 -3.13 -3.79
C GLY A 134 3.18 -3.16 -2.80
N LEU A 135 2.33 -4.18 -2.93
CA LEU A 135 1.08 -4.24 -2.19
C LEU A 135 1.31 -4.30 -0.67
N PHE A 136 2.20 -5.19 -0.21
CA PHE A 136 2.55 -5.29 1.20
C PHE A 136 3.48 -4.17 1.68
N GLY A 137 4.32 -3.61 0.80
CA GLY A 137 5.21 -2.50 1.10
C GLY A 137 4.48 -1.22 1.51
N THR A 138 3.20 -1.07 1.14
CA THR A 138 2.33 -0.01 1.67
C THR A 138 2.18 -0.03 3.20
N CYS A 139 2.65 -1.06 3.92
CA CYS A 139 2.83 -1.00 5.37
C CYS A 139 3.69 0.20 5.82
N LEU A 140 4.55 0.73 4.93
CA LEU A 140 5.35 1.93 5.15
C LEU A 140 4.60 3.24 4.84
N ALA A 141 3.32 3.17 4.48
CA ALA A 141 2.50 4.37 4.26
C ALA A 141 2.57 5.39 5.41
N PRO A 142 2.64 5.00 6.70
CA PRO A 142 2.82 5.95 7.79
C PRO A 142 4.10 6.79 7.69
N ILE A 143 5.16 6.30 7.04
CA ILE A 143 6.37 7.10 6.78
C ILE A 143 6.05 8.25 5.82
N ALA A 144 5.38 7.93 4.71
CA ALA A 144 4.95 8.94 3.74
C ALA A 144 3.95 9.93 4.33
N GLY A 145 3.04 9.39 5.14
CA GLY A 145 2.10 10.18 5.92
C GLY A 145 2.86 11.15 6.82
N TYR A 146 3.64 10.63 7.76
CA TYR A 146 4.31 11.41 8.81
C TYR A 146 5.39 12.38 8.30
N TYR A 147 6.34 11.87 7.51
CA TYR A 147 7.52 12.61 7.06
C TYR A 147 7.36 13.28 5.68
N GLY A 148 6.25 12.99 4.98
CA GLY A 148 5.93 13.57 3.69
C GLY A 148 6.30 12.69 2.50
N TRP A 149 5.82 13.13 1.33
CA TRP A 149 5.78 12.33 0.11
C TRP A 149 7.16 11.85 -0.37
N ALA A 150 8.18 12.71 -0.31
CA ALA A 150 9.54 12.37 -0.74
C ALA A 150 10.16 11.24 0.11
N LEU A 151 10.00 11.30 1.43
CA LEU A 151 10.52 10.27 2.34
C LEU A 151 9.71 8.97 2.27
N GLY A 152 8.42 9.08 1.92
CA GLY A 152 7.60 7.93 1.51
C GLY A 152 8.15 7.20 0.27
N LEU A 153 8.56 7.96 -0.75
CA LEU A 153 9.17 7.41 -1.96
C LEU A 153 10.50 6.71 -1.64
N VAL A 154 11.36 7.34 -0.84
CA VAL A 154 12.61 6.74 -0.36
C VAL A 154 12.32 5.43 0.38
N ALA A 155 11.37 5.42 1.31
CA ALA A 155 10.98 4.21 2.04
C ALA A 155 10.51 3.08 1.12
N GLY A 156 9.76 3.40 0.07
CA GLY A 156 9.39 2.44 -0.97
C GLY A 156 10.59 1.83 -1.70
N VAL A 157 11.58 2.66 -2.07
CA VAL A 157 12.82 2.17 -2.71
C VAL A 157 13.58 1.22 -1.79
N PHE A 158 13.77 1.59 -0.53
CA PHE A 158 14.45 0.74 0.46
C PHE A 158 13.69 -0.56 0.73
N HIS A 159 12.36 -0.53 0.73
CA HIS A 159 11.53 -1.72 0.87
C HIS A 159 11.77 -2.74 -0.24
N ALA A 160 11.70 -2.30 -1.50
CA ALA A 160 11.96 -3.18 -2.64
C ALA A 160 13.39 -3.76 -2.60
N ALA A 161 14.39 -2.94 -2.26
CA ALA A 161 15.76 -3.40 -2.10
C ALA A 161 15.88 -4.47 -1.00
N MET A 162 15.24 -4.27 0.15
CA MET A 162 15.24 -5.23 1.25
C MET A 162 14.56 -6.55 0.87
N VAL A 163 13.36 -6.49 0.30
CA VAL A 163 12.60 -7.69 -0.11
C VAL A 163 13.42 -8.57 -1.07
N ASN A 164 14.12 -7.96 -2.02
CA ASN A 164 14.92 -8.67 -3.02
C ASN A 164 16.20 -9.30 -2.47
N ASN A 165 16.74 -8.80 -1.34
CA ASN A 165 18.02 -9.28 -0.80
C ASN A 165 17.86 -10.22 0.40
N VAL A 166 16.86 -9.99 1.27
CA VAL A 166 16.70 -10.82 2.48
C VAL A 166 16.10 -12.19 2.17
N GLY A 167 15.32 -12.32 1.09
CA GLY A 167 14.77 -13.60 0.62
C GLY A 167 15.81 -14.72 0.53
N PHE A 168 16.98 -14.37 -0.01
CA PHE A 168 18.14 -15.25 -0.10
C PHE A 168 18.76 -15.52 1.27
N LEU A 169 18.95 -14.50 2.10
CA LEU A 169 19.61 -14.60 3.41
C LEU A 169 18.90 -15.55 4.38
N HIS A 170 17.56 -15.58 4.35
CA HIS A 170 16.79 -16.51 5.17
C HIS A 170 16.45 -17.83 4.45
N GLY A 171 17.00 -18.07 3.24
CA GLY A 171 16.82 -19.31 2.49
C GLY A 171 15.35 -19.70 2.22
N GLY A 172 14.45 -18.73 2.11
CA GLY A 172 13.01 -18.99 1.98
C GLY A 172 12.28 -19.45 3.25
N LEU A 173 12.96 -19.58 4.40
CA LEU A 173 12.33 -19.97 5.68
C LEU A 173 11.34 -18.93 6.21
N ASN A 174 11.55 -17.65 5.90
CA ASN A 174 10.59 -16.60 6.20
C ASN A 174 9.56 -16.46 5.08
N LEU A 175 8.41 -17.09 5.28
CA LEU A 175 7.27 -17.02 4.36
C LEU A 175 6.63 -15.61 4.32
N TYR A 176 6.89 -14.76 5.33
CA TYR A 176 6.41 -13.38 5.42
C TYR A 176 7.53 -12.36 5.20
N ASN A 177 8.32 -12.57 4.13
CA ASN A 177 9.46 -11.71 3.78
C ASN A 177 9.08 -10.23 3.62
N ASN A 178 7.92 -9.93 3.02
CA ASN A 178 7.48 -8.54 2.82
C ASN A 178 7.26 -7.80 4.14
N GLY A 179 6.52 -8.38 5.09
CA GLY A 179 6.30 -7.71 6.37
C GLY A 179 7.56 -7.63 7.23
N PHE A 180 8.41 -8.65 7.21
CA PHE A 180 9.73 -8.58 7.84
C PHE A 180 10.58 -7.44 7.29
N SER A 181 10.67 -7.34 5.96
CA SER A 181 11.38 -6.27 5.27
C SER A 181 10.78 -4.90 5.59
N GLY A 182 9.45 -4.78 5.61
CA GLY A 182 8.75 -3.56 6.00
C GLY A 182 9.06 -3.13 7.44
N GLY A 183 9.00 -4.05 8.40
CA GLY A 183 9.34 -3.78 9.79
C GLY A 183 10.79 -3.33 9.96
N PHE A 184 11.73 -3.99 9.28
CA PHE A 184 13.14 -3.62 9.32
C PHE A 184 13.39 -2.23 8.71
N VAL A 185 12.80 -1.96 7.53
CA VAL A 185 12.91 -0.64 6.88
C VAL A 185 12.33 0.45 7.76
N ALA A 186 11.16 0.22 8.38
CA ALA A 186 10.57 1.18 9.31
C ALA A 186 11.48 1.44 10.52
N ALA A 187 12.02 0.38 11.14
CA ALA A 187 12.88 0.49 12.32
C ALA A 187 14.18 1.26 12.03
N VAL A 188 14.73 1.16 10.82
CA VAL A 188 15.95 1.88 10.41
C VAL A 188 15.64 3.30 9.94
N LEU A 189 14.66 3.48 9.06
CA LEU A 189 14.41 4.77 8.43
C LEU A 189 13.72 5.76 9.37
N ALA A 190 12.83 5.31 10.27
CA ALA A 190 12.13 6.22 11.18
C ALA A 190 13.09 7.08 12.03
N PRO A 191 14.06 6.53 12.78
CA PRO A 191 14.99 7.35 13.57
C PRO A 191 15.91 8.23 12.70
N ILE A 192 16.28 7.77 11.50
CA ILE A 192 17.08 8.57 10.56
C ILE A 192 16.26 9.78 10.07
N PHE A 193 14.99 9.57 9.74
CA PHE A 193 14.12 10.64 9.27
C PHE A 193 13.73 11.61 10.39
N ASP A 194 13.54 11.13 11.62
CA ASP A 194 13.40 12.00 12.81
C ASP A 194 14.61 12.94 12.93
N LEU A 195 15.84 12.41 12.79
CA LEU A 195 17.07 13.22 12.82
C LEU A 195 17.14 14.24 11.67
N LEU A 196 16.86 13.81 10.43
CA LEU A 196 16.96 14.68 9.25
C LEU A 196 15.89 15.77 9.21
N THR A 197 14.71 15.50 9.76
CA THR A 197 13.58 16.43 9.75
C THR A 197 13.48 17.27 11.02
N HIS A 198 14.42 17.09 11.96
CA HIS A 198 14.40 17.68 13.30
C HIS A 198 13.05 17.47 14.03
N ARG A 199 12.38 16.35 13.75
CA ARG A 199 11.12 15.98 14.41
C ARG A 199 11.44 15.14 15.64
N LEU A 200 10.90 15.52 16.78
CA LEU A 200 11.02 14.70 17.99
C LEU A 200 10.09 13.48 17.89
N PRO A 201 10.37 12.38 18.62
CA PRO A 201 9.56 11.15 18.58
C PRO A 201 8.05 11.33 18.85
N ASN A 202 7.64 12.51 19.36
CA ASN A 202 6.28 12.86 19.75
C ASN A 202 5.72 14.11 19.05
N ASP A 203 6.34 14.59 17.96
CA ASP A 203 5.81 15.76 17.27
C ASP A 203 4.44 15.44 16.63
N PRO A 204 3.35 16.10 17.03
CA PRO A 204 2.05 15.86 16.43
C PRO A 204 2.07 16.28 14.95
N LYS A 205 1.24 15.59 14.18
CA LYS A 205 0.97 15.94 12.79
C LYS A 205 -0.14 16.97 12.70
#